data_AF-A0A3B6JKI2-F1
#
_entry.id   AF-A0A3B6JKI2-F1
#
_cell.length_a   1.000
_cell.length_b   1.000
_cell.length_c   1.000
_cell.angle_alpha   90.00
_cell.angle_beta   90.00
_cell.angle_gamma   90.00
#
_symmetry.space_group_name_H-M   'P 1'
#
loop_
_entity.id
_entity.type
_entity.pdbx_description
1 polymer ?
#
loop_
_entity_poly.entity_id
_entity_poly.type
_entity_poly.pdbx_seq_one_letter_code
_entity_poly.pdbx_strand_id
1 'polypeptide(L)'
;MPLEFMKHFPAIPTEFKLKTNTGCAWRVTVKVINSVTLDQGWATFAAVRESMRYMLTFKLPTPNTVKLIVFNDEGVEVATKCKERDNTVKLA
;
A
#
# COMPACT_ATOMS: atom_id res chain seq x y z
N MET A 1 1.46 -8.88 5.91
CA MET A 1 0.46 -9.31 4.91
C MET A 1 0.04 -10.74 5.22
N PRO A 2 -1.26 -11.05 5.22
CA PRO A 2 -1.73 -12.42 5.41
C PRO A 2 -1.16 -13.34 4.33
N LEU A 3 -0.60 -14.48 4.71
CA LEU A 3 0.00 -15.43 3.77
C LEU A 3 -1.04 -16.00 2.79
N GLU A 4 -2.25 -16.28 3.26
CA GLU A 4 -3.35 -16.75 2.39
C GLU A 4 -3.67 -15.75 1.28
N PHE A 5 -3.62 -14.45 1.57
CA PHE A 5 -3.82 -13.41 0.54
C PHE A 5 -2.72 -13.46 -0.53
N MET A 6 -1.49 -13.75 -0.12
CA MET A 6 -0.35 -13.82 -1.04
C MET A 6 -0.42 -15.01 -2.00
N LYS A 7 -1.18 -16.06 -1.67
CA LYS A 7 -1.39 -17.22 -2.57
C LYS A 7 -2.19 -16.89 -3.83
N HIS A 8 -2.91 -15.77 -3.84
CA HIS A 8 -3.63 -15.31 -5.04
C HIS A 8 -2.70 -14.74 -6.12
N PHE A 9 -1.41 -14.58 -5.82
CA PHE A 9 -0.41 -14.12 -6.77
C PHE A 9 0.38 -15.32 -7.33
N PRO A 10 0.70 -15.33 -8.64
CA PRO A 10 1.56 -16.35 -9.24
C PRO A 10 2.95 -16.44 -8.59
N ALA A 11 3.45 -15.31 -8.11
CA ALA A 11 4.66 -15.19 -7.31
C ALA A 11 4.50 -14.02 -6.33
N ILE A 12 5.17 -14.07 -5.18
CA ILE A 12 5.15 -12.95 -4.23
C ILE A 12 5.75 -11.72 -4.92
N PRO A 13 4.99 -10.62 -5.04
CA PRO A 13 5.50 -9.39 -5.64
C PRO A 13 6.63 -8.81 -4.79
N THR A 14 7.65 -8.25 -5.43
CA THR A 14 8.75 -7.54 -4.76
C THR A 14 8.41 -6.08 -4.45
N GLU A 15 7.46 -5.51 -5.19
CA GLU A 15 6.93 -4.17 -4.98
C GLU A 15 5.44 -4.09 -5.31
N PHE A 16 4.77 -3.15 -4.66
CA PHE A 16 3.42 -2.74 -4.95
C PHE A 16 3.38 -1.26 -5.27
N LYS A 17 2.67 -0.91 -6.34
CA LYS A 17 2.22 0.47 -6.58
C LYS A 17 0.89 0.68 -5.87
N LEU A 18 0.93 1.19 -4.65
CA LEU A 18 -0.27 1.53 -3.88
C LEU A 18 -0.90 2.79 -4.49
N LYS A 19 -2.06 2.64 -5.12
CA LYS A 19 -2.85 3.76 -5.63
C LYS A 19 -4.02 4.05 -4.72
N THR A 20 -4.24 5.33 -4.45
CA THR A 20 -5.43 5.85 -3.76
C THR A 20 -6.47 6.35 -4.76
N ASN A 21 -7.70 6.57 -4.29
CA ASN A 21 -8.81 7.09 -5.09
C ASN A 21 -8.58 8.51 -5.62
N THR A 22 -7.72 9.30 -4.98
CA THR A 22 -7.32 10.65 -5.44
C THR A 22 -6.26 10.65 -6.52
N GLY A 23 -5.82 9.48 -6.99
CA GLY A 23 -4.84 9.33 -8.07
C GLY A 23 -3.39 9.26 -7.61
N CYS A 24 -3.12 9.49 -6.32
CA CYS A 24 -1.77 9.40 -5.78
C CYS A 24 -1.29 7.96 -5.68
N ALA A 25 0.00 7.79 -5.93
CA ALA A 25 0.63 6.49 -5.95
C ALA A 25 1.91 6.48 -5.12
N TRP A 26 2.07 5.44 -4.30
CA TRP A 26 3.31 5.16 -3.58
C TRP A 26 3.87 3.83 -4.07
N ARG A 27 5.19 3.79 -4.25
CA ARG A 27 5.89 2.50 -4.39
C ARG A 27 6.21 1.99 -2.99
N VAL A 28 5.81 0.76 -2.72
CA VAL A 28 6.09 0.08 -1.46
C VAL A 28 6.73 -1.25 -1.77
N THR A 29 7.91 -1.52 -1.20
CA THR A 29 8.58 -2.80 -1.38
C THR A 29 8.01 -3.84 -0.43
N VAL A 30 8.14 -5.10 -0.84
CA VAL A 30 7.70 -6.26 -0.06
C VAL A 30 8.95 -7.02 0.39
N LYS A 31 8.99 -7.36 1.67
CA LYS A 31 10.08 -8.13 2.26
C LYS A 31 9.55 -9.47 2.74
N VAL A 32 10.29 -10.54 2.43
CA VAL A 32 9.98 -11.91 2.87
C VAL A 32 11.21 -12.45 3.60
N ILE A 33 11.19 -12.38 4.93
CA ILE A 33 12.20 -13.03 5.77
C ILE A 33 11.56 -14.23 6.46
N ASN A 34 10.61 -13.98 7.37
CA ASN A 34 9.83 -15.02 8.04
C ASN A 34 8.31 -14.87 7.78
N SER A 35 7.93 -13.72 7.27
CA SER A 35 6.57 -13.32 6.95
C SER A 35 6.62 -12.29 5.83
N VAL A 36 5.52 -12.11 5.12
CA VAL A 36 5.41 -11.08 4.07
C VAL A 36 5.07 -9.74 4.71
N THR A 37 5.98 -8.76 4.63
CA THR A 37 5.80 -7.42 5.20
C THR A 37 5.90 -6.34 4.12
N LEU A 38 5.17 -5.24 4.30
CA LEU A 38 5.40 -4.01 3.55
C LEU A 38 6.58 -3.28 4.19
N ASP A 39 7.58 -2.93 3.39
CA ASP A 39 8.87 -2.43 3.86
C ASP A 39 9.08 -0.97 3.41
N GLN A 40 10.07 -0.69 2.55
CA GLN A 40 10.36 0.67 2.10
C GLN A 40 9.14 1.33 1.45
N GLY A 41 8.92 2.61 1.75
CA GLY A 41 7.79 3.40 1.24
C GLY A 41 6.49 3.25 2.04
N TRP A 42 6.33 2.20 2.85
CA TRP A 42 5.15 2.01 3.70
C TRP A 42 5.00 3.09 4.75
N ALA A 43 6.08 3.41 5.48
CA ALA A 43 6.06 4.43 6.53
C ALA A 43 5.61 5.80 5.99
N THR A 44 6.03 6.17 4.77
CA THR A 44 5.60 7.41 4.12
C THR A 44 4.10 7.40 3.83
N PHE A 45 3.56 6.27 3.37
CA PHE A 45 2.12 6.11 3.14
C PHE A 45 1.34 6.18 4.47
N ALA A 46 1.80 5.45 5.50
CA ALA A 46 1.16 5.40 6.80
C ALA A 46 1.21 6.74 7.56
N ALA A 47 2.27 7.53 7.36
CA ALA A 47 2.44 8.85 7.97
C ALA A 47 1.45 9.90 7.44
N VAL A 48 0.75 9.65 6.32
CA VAL A 48 -0.22 10.60 5.75
C VAL A 48 -1.48 10.74 6.61
N ARG A 49 -1.66 9.94 7.68
CA ARG A 49 -2.82 10.09 8.58
C ARG A 49 -2.62 9.50 9.96
N GLU A 50 -3.19 10.15 10.98
CA GLU A 50 -3.25 9.64 12.36
C GLU A 50 -4.04 8.32 12.41
N SER A 51 -3.32 7.24 12.73
CA SER A 51 -3.49 5.91 12.16
C SER A 51 -3.88 4.86 13.20
N MET A 52 -5.08 4.92 13.77
CA MET A 52 -5.53 3.82 14.64
C MET A 52 -6.92 3.28 14.34
N ARG A 53 -7.72 3.94 13.50
CA ARG A 53 -9.08 3.46 13.20
C ARG A 53 -9.42 3.37 11.71
N TYR A 54 -8.40 3.46 10.85
CA TYR A 54 -8.61 3.29 9.41
C TYR A 54 -8.51 1.82 9.02
N MET A 55 -9.49 1.35 8.26
CA MET A 55 -9.47 0.03 7.65
C MET A 55 -8.90 0.14 6.23
N LEU A 56 -8.00 -0.78 5.89
CA LEU A 56 -7.36 -0.83 4.58
C LEU A 56 -7.84 -2.06 3.82
N THR A 57 -8.36 -1.82 2.62
CA THR A 57 -8.77 -2.90 1.71
C THR A 57 -7.82 -2.93 0.52
N PHE A 58 -7.14 -4.06 0.37
CA PHE A 58 -6.29 -4.36 -0.77
C PHE A 58 -7.12 -5.10 -1.83
N LYS A 59 -7.34 -4.47 -2.98
CA LYS A 59 -7.94 -5.12 -4.14
C LYS A 59 -6.87 -5.43 -5.17
N LEU A 60 -6.98 -6.59 -5.81
CA LEU A 60 -6.10 -7.04 -6.88
C LEU A 60 -6.80 -6.90 -8.23
N PRO A 61 -6.84 -5.70 -8.84
CA PRO A 61 -7.38 -5.54 -10.18
C PRO A 61 -6.60 -6.35 -11.22
N THR A 62 -5.28 -6.51 -11.03
CA THR A 62 -4.42 -7.35 -11.87
C THR A 62 -3.36 -8.04 -10.97
N PRO A 63 -2.70 -9.12 -11.44
CA PRO A 63 -1.69 -9.81 -10.63
C PRO A 63 -0.51 -8.93 -10.18
N ASN A 64 -0.24 -7.81 -10.85
CA ASN A 64 0.87 -6.91 -10.55
C ASN A 64 0.43 -5.54 -10.02
N THR A 65 -0.87 -5.29 -9.88
CA THR A 65 -1.39 -4.00 -9.40
C THR A 65 -2.27 -4.25 -8.19
N VAL A 66 -1.96 -3.53 -7.10
CA VAL A 66 -2.79 -3.52 -5.90
C VAL A 66 -3.42 -2.15 -5.76
N LYS A 67 -4.75 -2.10 -5.77
CA LYS A 67 -5.50 -0.88 -5.43
C LYS A 67 -5.75 -0.88 -3.93
N LEU A 68 -5.36 0.19 -3.26
CA LEU A 68 -5.60 0.37 -1.85
C LEU A 68 -6.79 1.30 -1.66
N ILE A 69 -7.76 0.85 -0.88
CA ILE A 69 -8.90 1.67 -0.47
C ILE A 69 -8.80 1.87 1.03
N VAL A 70 -8.86 3.12 1.45
CA VAL A 70 -8.79 3.51 2.86
C VAL A 70 -10.20 3.84 3.31
N PHE A 71 -10.65 3.25 4.41
CA PHE A 71 -11.92 3.53 5.07
C PHE A 71 -11.66 4.11 6.46
N ASN A 72 -12.42 5.11 6.89
CA ASN A 72 -12.38 5.58 8.28
C ASN A 72 -13.03 4.58 9.24
N ASP A 73 -13.10 4.97 10.51
CA ASP A 73 -13.70 4.20 11.60
C ASP A 73 -15.21 3.98 11.45
N GLU A 74 -15.86 4.80 10.62
CA GLU A 74 -17.27 4.69 10.27
C GLU A 74 -17.48 3.83 9.00
N GLY A 75 -16.41 3.26 8.43
CA GLY A 75 -16.47 2.46 7.20
C GLY A 75 -16.68 3.28 5.93
N VAL A 76 -16.45 4.60 5.97
CA VAL A 76 -16.57 5.52 4.83
C VAL A 76 -15.25 5.59 4.07
N GLU A 77 -15.30 5.44 2.75
CA GLU A 77 -14.12 5.61 1.89
C GLU A 77 -13.62 7.05 1.99
N VAL A 78 -12.35 7.19 2.34
CA VAL A 78 -11.74 8.49 2.59
C VAL A 78 -10.80 8.86 1.46
N ALA A 79 -11.02 10.05 0.88
CA ALA A 79 -10.09 10.65 -0.06
C ALA A 79 -8.81 11.09 0.67
N THR A 80 -7.68 10.46 0.34
CA THR A 80 -6.37 10.88 0.84
C THR A 80 -5.92 12.14 0.11
N LYS A 81 -5.91 13.29 0.80
CA LYS A 81 -5.28 14.52 0.30
C LYS A 81 -3.77 14.32 0.25
N CYS A 82 -3.19 14.48 -0.92
CA CYS A 82 -1.77 14.23 -1.11
C CYS A 82 -0.97 15.52 -0.94
N LYS A 83 0.09 15.46 -0.15
CA LYS A 83 1.27 16.27 -0.41
C LYS A 83 2.21 15.36 -1.20
N GLU A 84 2.40 15.66 -2.47
CA GLU A 84 3.46 15.02 -3.26
C GLU A 84 4.78 15.31 -2.53
N ARG A 85 5.32 14.32 -1.83
CA ARG A 85 6.71 14.34 -1.40
C ARG A 85 7.43 13.48 -2.41
N ASP A 86 8.14 14.17 -3.29
CA ASP A 86 9.11 13.65 -4.23
C ASP A 86 10.15 12.85 -3.45
N ASN A 87 9.85 11.58 -3.16
CA ASN A 87 10.83 10.65 -2.65
C ASN A 87 11.64 10.16 -3.85
N THR A 88 12.45 11.07 -4.37
CA THR A 88 13.52 10.79 -5.31
C THR A 88 14.48 9.82 -4.63
N VAL A 89 14.37 8.54 -4.95
CA VAL A 89 15.46 7.59 -4.68
C VAL A 89 16.34 7.60 -5.92
N LYS A 90 17.42 8.41 -5.87
CA LYS A 90 18.58 8.16 -6.73
C LYS A 90 19.16 6.83 -6.31
N LEU A 91 19.05 5.81 -7.17
CA LEU A 91 19.99 4.70 -7.17
C LEU A 91 21.13 5.10 -8.11
N ALA A 92 22.34 5.10 -7.55
CA ALA A 92 23.59 5.29 -8.28
C ALA A 92 23.83 4.14 -9.27
#